data_AF-A0A1T1ATR7-F1
#
_entry.id   AF-A0A1T1ATR7-F1
#
_cell.length_a   1.000
_cell.length_b   1.000
_cell.length_c   1.000
_cell.angle_alpha   90.00
_cell.angle_beta   90.00
_cell.angle_gamma   90.00
#
_symmetry.space_group_name_H-M   'P 1'
#
loop_
_entity.id
_entity.type
_entity.pdbx_description
1 polymer ?
#
loop_
_entity_poly.entity_id
_entity_poly.type
_entity_poly.pdbx_seq_one_letter_code
_entity_poly.pdbx_strand_id
1 'polypeptide(L)'
;MASAKPVSTSMASMAPLPYPPPKNSFREHLVPAGIWYRVHKYDASTGLYGPTQFNDTKRGNARFSPLVDSTGKVIPTIYAAKTVRGAIAEILLHDVPTPSTNYQHDWEKDKSGNHHLSRISLTDLSLVNLTTLGLRAAGLTVAEIFGTEKPDYPRTREWALHIWKTMPKAQGLHWMSVRDNTCEVVMLFGDRLKSNNIQDERDSKHVIHYEAELMTLLDDLGASLAGA
;
A
#
# COMPACT_ATOMS: atom_id res chain seq x y z
N MET A 1 56.82 -12.86 -8.32
CA MET A 1 55.57 -13.61 -8.12
C MET A 1 54.87 -13.04 -6.90
N ALA A 2 53.87 -12.19 -7.10
CA ALA A 2 53.05 -11.64 -6.03
C ALA A 2 51.69 -12.35 -6.06
N SER A 3 51.39 -13.14 -5.03
CA SER A 3 50.09 -13.80 -4.87
C SER A 3 49.02 -12.77 -4.56
N ALA A 4 48.02 -12.66 -5.45
CA ALA A 4 46.79 -11.95 -5.17
C ALA A 4 45.99 -12.70 -4.09
N LYS A 5 45.67 -12.02 -2.99
CA LYS A 5 44.69 -12.53 -2.00
C LYS A 5 43.29 -12.49 -2.62
N PRO A 6 42.45 -13.50 -2.41
CA PRO A 6 41.07 -13.45 -2.87
C PRO A 6 40.30 -12.41 -2.06
N VAL A 7 39.54 -11.57 -2.78
CA VAL A 7 38.56 -10.67 -2.19
C VAL A 7 37.46 -11.55 -1.59
N SER A 8 37.38 -11.57 -0.26
CA SER A 8 36.27 -12.20 0.45
C SER A 8 35.02 -11.37 0.24
N THR A 9 34.12 -11.84 -0.62
CA THR A 9 32.74 -11.34 -0.67
C THR A 9 32.09 -11.77 0.64
N SER A 10 32.06 -10.87 1.62
CA SER A 10 31.25 -11.04 2.82
C SER A 10 29.79 -11.09 2.38
N MET A 11 29.20 -12.28 2.34
CA MET A 11 27.75 -12.39 2.43
C MET A 11 27.37 -11.89 3.81
N ALA A 12 26.90 -10.64 3.89
CA ALA A 12 26.23 -10.17 5.10
C ALA A 12 25.07 -11.13 5.36
N SER A 13 25.17 -11.91 6.44
CA SER A 13 24.05 -12.68 6.98
C SER A 13 22.94 -11.68 7.28
N MET A 14 21.92 -11.61 6.43
CA MET A 14 20.73 -10.84 6.73
C MET A 14 20.04 -11.53 7.89
N ALA A 15 20.00 -10.87 9.04
CA ALA A 15 19.21 -11.33 10.16
C ALA A 15 17.76 -11.60 9.70
N PRO A 16 17.10 -12.65 10.21
CA PRO A 16 15.73 -12.95 9.84
C PRO A 16 14.82 -11.76 10.16
N LEU A 17 13.89 -11.47 9.25
CA LEU A 17 12.94 -10.38 9.43
C LEU A 17 12.04 -10.63 10.64
N PRO A 18 11.67 -9.57 11.40
CA PRO A 18 10.92 -9.72 12.62
C PRO A 18 9.45 -10.08 12.35
N TYR A 19 8.88 -10.85 13.26
CA TYR A 19 7.45 -11.13 13.39
C TYR A 19 6.90 -10.37 14.61
N PRO A 20 5.58 -10.08 14.68
CA PRO A 20 4.98 -9.52 15.89
C PRO A 20 5.18 -10.46 17.10
N PRO A 21 5.22 -9.95 18.35
CA PRO A 21 4.99 -8.55 18.74
C PRO A 21 6.22 -7.64 18.54
N PRO A 22 6.02 -6.31 18.44
CA PRO A 22 7.12 -5.35 18.45
C PRO A 22 7.77 -5.26 19.84
N LYS A 23 8.97 -4.67 19.91
CA LYS A 23 9.66 -4.44 21.20
C LYS A 23 8.89 -3.48 22.10
N ASN A 24 8.28 -2.46 21.50
CA ASN A 24 7.37 -1.52 22.17
C ASN A 24 6.07 -1.42 21.37
N SER A 25 4.97 -1.08 22.03
CA SER A 25 3.70 -0.80 21.34
C SER A 25 3.87 0.27 20.25
N PHE A 26 3.17 0.09 19.13
CA PHE A 26 3.07 1.14 18.12
C PHE A 26 2.37 2.38 18.69
N ARG A 27 2.54 3.52 18.02
CA ARG A 27 1.87 4.77 18.36
C ARG A 27 0.77 5.07 17.35
N GLU A 28 -0.36 5.55 17.86
CA GLU A 28 -1.40 6.17 17.04
C GLU A 28 -1.09 7.65 16.87
N HIS A 29 -1.56 8.22 15.76
CA HIS A 29 -1.67 9.65 15.58
C HIS A 29 -2.96 9.99 14.84
N LEU A 30 -3.38 11.25 14.97
CA LEU A 30 -4.48 11.77 14.21
C LEU A 30 -4.00 12.06 12.78
N VAL A 31 -4.60 11.38 11.81
CA VAL A 31 -4.50 11.78 10.40
C VAL A 31 -5.70 12.68 10.11
N PRO A 32 -5.48 13.93 9.68
CA PRO A 32 -6.55 14.90 9.51
C PRO A 32 -7.45 14.53 8.34
N ALA A 33 -8.68 15.01 8.42
CA ALA A 33 -9.66 14.94 7.37
C ALA A 33 -9.10 15.48 6.05
N GLY A 34 -9.56 14.91 4.96
CA GLY A 34 -9.21 15.42 3.64
C GLY A 34 -9.54 14.44 2.54
N ILE A 35 -9.06 14.81 1.36
CA ILE A 35 -9.25 14.04 0.14
C ILE A 35 -8.14 13.00 0.01
N TRP A 36 -8.55 11.83 -0.45
CA TRP A 36 -7.71 10.67 -0.74
C TRP A 36 -8.17 10.05 -2.06
N TYR A 37 -7.30 9.25 -2.64
CA TYR A 37 -7.49 8.64 -3.95
C TYR A 37 -7.19 7.16 -3.88
N ARG A 38 -7.94 6.37 -4.64
CA ARG A 38 -7.65 4.93 -4.78
C ARG A 38 -7.84 4.50 -6.22
N VAL A 39 -6.91 3.70 -6.71
CA VAL A 39 -7.12 2.93 -7.94
C VAL A 39 -7.68 1.57 -7.56
N HIS A 40 -8.81 1.19 -8.14
CA HIS A 40 -9.46 -0.08 -7.88
C HIS A 40 -10.28 -0.54 -9.07
N LYS A 41 -10.57 -1.84 -9.14
CA LYS A 41 -11.62 -2.32 -10.05
C LYS A 41 -12.93 -1.65 -9.66
N TYR A 42 -13.69 -1.18 -10.62
CA TYR A 42 -15.01 -0.63 -10.41
C TYR A 42 -15.90 -0.97 -11.60
N ASP A 43 -17.05 -1.57 -11.33
CA ASP A 43 -18.09 -1.80 -12.31
C ASP A 43 -19.16 -0.72 -12.16
N ALA A 44 -19.09 0.30 -13.01
CA ALA A 44 -20.02 1.42 -12.98
C ALA A 44 -21.47 1.01 -13.33
N SER A 45 -21.67 -0.14 -13.99
CA SER A 45 -23.01 -0.61 -14.36
C SER A 45 -23.75 -1.26 -13.18
N THR A 46 -23.01 -1.97 -12.31
CA THR A 46 -23.57 -2.67 -11.15
C THR A 46 -23.30 -1.97 -9.82
N GLY A 47 -22.37 -1.01 -9.80
CA GLY A 47 -21.86 -0.38 -8.58
C GLY A 47 -20.89 -1.28 -7.78
N LEU A 48 -20.56 -2.47 -8.28
CA LEU A 48 -19.66 -3.39 -7.59
C LEU A 48 -18.24 -2.83 -7.52
N TYR A 49 -17.60 -3.07 -6.37
CA TYR A 49 -16.30 -2.54 -6.02
C TYR A 49 -16.30 -1.01 -6.03
N GLY A 50 -17.36 -0.40 -5.50
CA GLY A 50 -17.51 1.06 -5.47
C GLY A 50 -16.41 1.79 -4.67
N PRO A 51 -16.33 3.12 -4.80
CA PRO A 51 -15.25 3.94 -4.22
C PRO A 51 -15.06 3.75 -2.71
N THR A 52 -16.15 3.55 -1.96
CA THR A 52 -16.11 3.36 -0.51
C THR A 52 -16.31 1.89 -0.09
N GLN A 53 -16.39 0.97 -1.05
CA GLN A 53 -16.54 -0.45 -0.76
C GLN A 53 -15.21 -1.04 -0.27
N PHE A 54 -15.24 -1.59 0.95
CA PHE A 54 -14.13 -2.34 1.53
C PHE A 54 -14.06 -3.73 0.91
N ASN A 55 -12.84 -4.25 0.75
CA ASN A 55 -12.64 -5.65 0.38
C ASN A 55 -12.86 -6.53 1.61
N ASP A 56 -13.97 -7.25 1.62
CA ASP A 56 -14.43 -8.18 2.66
C ASP A 56 -14.16 -9.66 2.29
N THR A 57 -13.32 -9.90 1.29
CA THR A 57 -13.02 -11.23 0.79
C THR A 57 -11.63 -11.72 1.19
N LYS A 58 -11.42 -13.04 1.13
CA LYS A 58 -10.08 -13.65 1.18
C LYS A 58 -9.36 -13.60 -0.18
N ARG A 59 -9.96 -12.98 -1.19
CA ARG A 59 -9.46 -12.92 -2.57
C ARG A 59 -8.63 -11.65 -2.71
N GLY A 60 -7.31 -11.80 -2.74
CA GLY A 60 -6.37 -10.70 -2.87
C GLY A 60 -4.99 -11.07 -2.37
N ASN A 61 -3.99 -10.30 -2.77
CA ASN A 61 -2.61 -10.49 -2.33
C ASN A 61 -1.95 -9.13 -2.08
N ALA A 62 -2.43 -8.39 -1.07
CA ALA A 62 -1.88 -7.10 -0.68
C ALA A 62 -0.93 -7.24 0.52
N ARG A 63 -0.13 -6.20 0.79
CA ARG A 63 0.89 -6.21 1.85
C ARG A 63 0.28 -6.44 3.23
N PHE A 64 -0.82 -5.76 3.56
CA PHE A 64 -1.46 -5.84 4.88
C PHE A 64 -2.84 -6.51 4.85
N SER A 65 -3.26 -7.10 3.73
CA SER A 65 -4.53 -7.82 3.61
C SER A 65 -4.50 -8.93 2.54
N PRO A 66 -5.42 -9.92 2.54
CA PRO A 66 -6.59 -10.06 3.40
C PRO A 66 -6.24 -10.33 4.87
N LEU A 67 -7.15 -9.96 5.77
CA LEU A 67 -7.04 -10.20 7.21
C LEU A 67 -8.21 -11.07 7.66
N VAL A 68 -7.93 -12.03 8.55
CA VAL A 68 -8.92 -12.95 9.11
C VAL A 68 -8.72 -12.99 10.62
N ASP A 69 -9.80 -12.78 11.37
CA ASP A 69 -9.75 -12.85 12.83
C ASP A 69 -9.70 -14.30 13.34
N SER A 70 -9.61 -14.47 14.67
CA SER A 70 -9.55 -15.81 15.29
C SER A 70 -10.82 -16.65 15.11
N THR A 71 -11.94 -16.04 14.71
CA THR A 71 -13.21 -16.74 14.42
C THR A 71 -13.30 -17.18 12.96
N GLY A 72 -12.35 -16.80 12.12
CA GLY A 72 -12.35 -17.09 10.68
C GLY A 72 -13.08 -16.03 9.84
N LYS A 73 -13.57 -14.95 10.46
CA LYS A 73 -14.24 -13.83 9.79
C LYS A 73 -13.21 -12.90 9.13
N VAL A 74 -13.52 -12.45 7.91
CA VAL A 74 -12.67 -11.47 7.21
C VAL A 74 -12.85 -10.10 7.86
N ILE A 75 -11.73 -9.42 8.11
CA ILE A 75 -11.71 -8.01 8.51
C ILE A 75 -11.65 -7.20 7.20
N PRO A 76 -12.72 -6.44 6.84
CA PRO A 76 -12.73 -5.71 5.58
C PRO A 76 -11.66 -4.63 5.56
N THR A 77 -11.01 -4.43 4.41
CA THR A 77 -9.95 -3.41 4.27
C THR A 77 -10.12 -2.56 3.02
N ILE A 78 -9.67 -1.30 3.09
CA ILE A 78 -9.58 -0.38 1.95
C ILE A 78 -8.24 0.32 1.99
N TYR A 79 -7.65 0.54 0.82
CA TYR A 79 -6.40 1.30 0.66
C TYR A 79 -6.70 2.61 -0.07
N ALA A 80 -6.01 3.67 0.32
CA ALA A 80 -6.04 4.95 -0.37
C ALA A 80 -4.70 5.68 -0.22
N ALA A 81 -4.37 6.52 -1.19
CA ALA A 81 -3.19 7.38 -1.20
C ALA A 81 -3.61 8.85 -1.17
N LYS A 82 -2.72 9.72 -0.69
CA LYS A 82 -3.03 11.15 -0.53
C LYS A 82 -3.10 11.91 -1.85
N THR A 83 -2.48 11.37 -2.89
CA THR A 83 -2.41 11.99 -4.22
C THR A 83 -2.83 11.01 -5.32
N VAL A 84 -3.27 11.56 -6.45
CA VAL A 84 -3.54 10.81 -7.69
C VAL A 84 -2.30 9.99 -8.09
N ARG A 85 -1.14 10.65 -8.12
CA ARG A 85 0.15 10.06 -8.44
C ARG A 85 0.48 8.86 -7.54
N GLY A 86 0.36 9.02 -6.22
CA GLY A 86 0.61 7.92 -5.28
C GLY A 86 -0.35 6.75 -5.45
N ALA A 87 -1.64 7.02 -5.75
CA ALA A 87 -2.61 5.96 -6.01
C ALA A 87 -2.28 5.15 -7.28
N ILE A 88 -1.80 5.83 -8.33
CA ILE A 88 -1.31 5.18 -9.57
C ILE A 88 -0.05 4.37 -9.28
N ALA A 89 0.93 4.95 -8.59
CA ALA A 89 2.19 4.30 -8.25
C ALA A 89 1.98 3.03 -7.42
N GLU A 90 1.07 3.06 -6.45
CA GLU A 90 0.82 1.91 -5.56
C GLU A 90 0.10 0.73 -6.23
N ILE A 91 -0.66 0.97 -7.30
CA ILE A 91 -1.55 -0.05 -7.89
C ILE A 91 -1.13 -0.42 -9.31
N LEU A 92 -0.99 0.55 -10.20
CA LEU A 92 -0.64 0.28 -11.60
C LEU A 92 0.84 -0.06 -11.73
N LEU A 93 1.70 0.67 -11.02
CA LEU A 93 3.16 0.49 -11.08
C LEU A 93 3.69 -0.43 -9.98
N HIS A 94 2.81 -1.23 -9.38
CA HIS A 94 3.18 -2.01 -8.20
C HIS A 94 4.19 -3.13 -8.49
N ASP A 95 4.27 -3.57 -9.75
CA ASP A 95 5.14 -4.65 -10.22
C ASP A 95 6.39 -4.14 -10.95
N VAL A 96 6.64 -2.82 -10.95
CA VAL A 96 7.87 -2.27 -11.53
C VAL A 96 9.08 -2.74 -10.71
N PRO A 97 10.11 -3.34 -11.34
CA PRO A 97 11.27 -3.89 -10.65
C PRO A 97 12.19 -2.78 -10.13
N THR A 98 13.11 -3.16 -9.24
CA THR A 98 14.26 -2.32 -8.85
C THR A 98 15.56 -3.01 -9.26
N PRO A 99 16.42 -2.38 -10.08
CA PRO A 99 16.22 -1.10 -10.75
C PRO A 99 15.12 -1.14 -11.81
N SER A 100 14.47 0.00 -12.05
CA SER A 100 13.34 0.16 -13.00
C SER A 100 13.77 0.66 -14.38
N THR A 101 15.03 1.04 -14.56
CA THR A 101 15.53 1.61 -15.81
C THR A 101 15.32 0.64 -16.98
N ASN A 102 14.77 1.15 -18.10
CA ASN A 102 14.37 0.38 -19.29
C ASN A 102 13.21 -0.61 -19.08
N TYR A 103 12.52 -0.57 -17.94
CA TYR A 103 11.27 -1.30 -17.78
C TYR A 103 10.22 -0.75 -18.75
N GLN A 104 9.49 -1.65 -19.39
CA GLN A 104 8.39 -1.32 -20.30
C GLN A 104 7.06 -1.67 -19.65
N HIS A 105 6.27 -0.66 -19.31
CA HIS A 105 4.96 -0.81 -18.70
C HIS A 105 3.88 -1.14 -19.75
N ASP A 106 3.12 -2.21 -19.52
CA ASP A 106 2.02 -2.63 -20.39
C ASP A 106 0.74 -1.81 -20.08
N TRP A 107 0.67 -0.63 -20.69
CA TRP A 107 -0.45 0.29 -20.49
C TRP A 107 -1.73 -0.13 -21.21
N GLU A 108 -1.62 -0.91 -22.30
CA GLU A 108 -2.80 -1.43 -23.01
C GLU A 108 -3.59 -2.40 -22.13
N LYS A 109 -2.90 -3.23 -21.33
CA LYS A 109 -3.54 -4.08 -20.34
C LYS A 109 -4.31 -3.29 -19.28
N ASP A 110 -3.78 -2.16 -18.82
CA ASP A 110 -4.45 -1.34 -17.82
C ASP A 110 -5.66 -0.60 -18.40
N LYS A 111 -5.53 -0.03 -19.61
CA LYS A 111 -6.60 0.67 -20.32
C LYS A 111 -7.75 -0.23 -20.77
N SER A 112 -7.47 -1.49 -21.06
CA SER A 112 -8.50 -2.49 -21.38
C SER A 112 -9.14 -3.12 -20.14
N GLY A 113 -8.60 -2.84 -18.95
CA GLY A 113 -9.17 -3.28 -17.68
C GLY A 113 -10.38 -2.44 -17.23
N ASN A 114 -10.85 -2.69 -16.00
CA ASN A 114 -11.92 -1.91 -15.35
C ASN A 114 -11.39 -1.11 -14.15
N HIS A 115 -10.12 -0.72 -14.19
CA HIS A 115 -9.56 0.08 -13.10
C HIS A 115 -10.03 1.52 -13.22
N HIS A 116 -10.51 2.04 -12.10
CA HIS A 116 -10.89 3.44 -11.96
C HIS A 116 -10.07 4.06 -10.84
N LEU A 117 -9.74 5.32 -11.01
CA LEU A 117 -9.28 6.17 -9.93
C LEU A 117 -10.49 6.91 -9.37
N SER A 118 -10.73 6.72 -8.08
CA SER A 118 -11.83 7.35 -7.35
C SER A 118 -11.30 8.29 -6.29
N ARG A 119 -11.96 9.44 -6.17
CA ARG A 119 -11.75 10.42 -5.12
C ARG A 119 -12.70 10.12 -3.94
N ILE A 120 -12.14 10.05 -2.74
CA ILE A 120 -12.90 9.83 -1.50
C ILE A 120 -12.53 10.90 -0.47
N SER A 121 -13.46 11.29 0.39
CA SER A 121 -13.15 12.06 1.58
C SER A 121 -13.08 11.16 2.80
N LEU A 122 -12.07 11.41 3.64
CA LEU A 122 -11.95 10.82 4.96
C LEU A 122 -12.11 11.91 6.01
N THR A 123 -12.74 11.57 7.14
CA THR A 123 -12.74 12.43 8.33
C THR A 123 -11.38 12.37 9.02
N ASP A 124 -11.23 13.07 10.14
CA ASP A 124 -10.13 12.78 11.06
C ASP A 124 -10.18 11.31 11.48
N LEU A 125 -9.04 10.62 11.44
CA LEU A 125 -8.92 9.21 11.81
C LEU A 125 -7.73 9.00 12.75
N SER A 126 -7.91 8.15 13.76
CA SER A 126 -6.79 7.65 14.59
C SER A 126 -6.14 6.47 13.88
N LEU A 127 -4.94 6.66 13.31
CA LEU A 127 -4.24 5.63 12.55
C LEU A 127 -2.93 5.23 13.24
N VAL A 128 -2.50 3.99 13.04
CA VAL A 128 -1.18 3.55 13.49
C VAL A 128 -0.11 4.15 12.61
N ASN A 129 0.83 4.87 13.23
CA ASN A 129 1.94 5.51 12.56
C ASN A 129 3.00 4.47 12.19
N LEU A 130 3.07 4.11 10.91
CA LEU A 130 4.10 3.25 10.32
C LEU A 130 5.11 4.05 9.48
N THR A 131 5.20 5.37 9.68
CA THR A 131 6.34 6.15 9.18
C THR A 131 7.64 5.73 9.89
N THR A 132 8.78 6.21 9.39
CA THR A 132 10.09 5.97 10.00
C THR A 132 10.11 6.23 11.52
N LEU A 133 9.48 7.32 11.98
CA LEU A 133 9.45 7.66 13.41
C LEU A 133 8.57 6.71 14.21
N GLY A 134 7.40 6.35 13.67
CA GLY A 134 6.46 5.42 14.31
C GLY A 134 7.03 4.01 14.44
N LEU A 135 7.68 3.50 13.38
CA LEU A 135 8.37 2.20 13.41
C LEU A 135 9.54 2.20 14.39
N ARG A 136 10.36 3.26 14.40
CA ARG A 136 11.48 3.37 15.36
C ARG A 136 10.99 3.38 16.81
N ALA A 137 9.86 4.02 17.10
CA ALA A 137 9.26 3.98 18.43
C ALA A 137 8.87 2.55 18.85
N ALA A 138 8.39 1.73 17.91
CA ALA A 138 8.07 0.32 18.12
C ALA A 138 9.31 -0.61 18.15
N GLY A 139 10.50 -0.08 17.85
CA GLY A 139 11.75 -0.84 17.76
C GLY A 139 11.95 -1.57 16.43
N LEU A 140 11.35 -1.05 15.35
CA LEU A 140 11.41 -1.57 13.98
C LEU A 140 12.01 -0.54 13.02
N THR A 141 12.47 -1.00 11.86
CA THR A 141 12.93 -0.20 10.73
C THR A 141 11.93 -0.25 9.57
N VAL A 142 12.02 0.71 8.66
CA VAL A 142 11.21 0.70 7.43
C VAL A 142 11.48 -0.56 6.61
N ALA A 143 12.74 -0.95 6.44
CA ALA A 143 13.12 -2.13 5.67
C ALA A 143 12.55 -3.43 6.26
N GLU A 144 12.45 -3.55 7.59
CA GLU A 144 11.87 -4.73 8.25
C GLU A 144 10.38 -4.92 7.97
N ILE A 145 9.63 -3.87 7.61
CA ILE A 145 8.20 -3.95 7.31
C ILE A 145 7.92 -3.83 5.80
N PHE A 146 8.70 -3.02 5.11
CA PHE A 146 8.43 -2.58 3.75
C PHE A 146 9.48 -3.00 2.72
N GLY A 147 10.66 -3.47 3.16
CA GLY A 147 11.78 -3.81 2.28
C GLY A 147 11.65 -5.14 1.54
N THR A 148 10.49 -5.79 1.63
CA THR A 148 10.22 -7.09 1.01
C THR A 148 9.07 -7.05 0.01
N GLU A 149 9.08 -8.06 -0.86
CA GLU A 149 8.13 -8.26 -1.93
C GLU A 149 6.99 -9.23 -1.56
N LYS A 150 6.10 -9.49 -2.53
CA LYS A 150 4.88 -10.32 -2.41
C LYS A 150 5.04 -11.64 -1.62
N PRO A 151 6.14 -12.43 -1.73
CA PRO A 151 6.28 -13.67 -0.96
C PRO A 151 6.27 -13.47 0.56
N ASP A 152 6.65 -12.29 1.05
CA ASP A 152 6.70 -11.96 2.47
C ASP A 152 5.39 -11.32 2.99
N TYR A 153 4.39 -11.09 2.12
CA TYR A 153 3.11 -10.54 2.54
C TYR A 153 2.37 -11.31 3.65
N PRO A 154 2.49 -12.65 3.78
CA PRO A 154 1.97 -13.36 4.96
C PRO A 154 2.50 -12.78 6.28
N ARG A 155 3.79 -12.46 6.38
CA ARG A 155 4.40 -11.88 7.58
C ARG A 155 3.89 -10.47 7.85
N THR A 156 3.78 -9.61 6.82
CA THR A 156 3.25 -8.25 7.01
C THR A 156 1.76 -8.25 7.36
N ARG A 157 0.99 -9.25 6.91
CA ARG A 157 -0.40 -9.46 7.38
C ARG A 157 -0.46 -9.84 8.85
N GLU A 158 0.48 -10.63 9.36
CA GLU A 158 0.56 -10.91 10.80
C GLU A 158 0.80 -9.64 11.60
N TRP A 159 1.63 -8.72 11.12
CA TRP A 159 1.80 -7.39 11.72
C TRP A 159 0.50 -6.59 11.74
N ALA A 160 -0.22 -6.51 10.63
CA ALA A 160 -1.50 -5.82 10.56
C ALA A 160 -2.57 -6.45 11.46
N LEU A 161 -2.61 -7.79 11.54
CA LEU A 161 -3.50 -8.52 12.43
C LEU A 161 -3.13 -8.32 13.90
N HIS A 162 -1.84 -8.27 14.24
CA HIS A 162 -1.36 -7.94 15.58
C HIS A 162 -1.82 -6.54 15.99
N ILE A 163 -1.61 -5.53 15.13
CA ILE A 163 -2.06 -4.16 15.35
C ILE A 163 -3.58 -4.11 15.54
N TRP A 164 -4.35 -4.77 14.67
CA TRP A 164 -5.79 -4.86 14.83
C TRP A 164 -6.14 -5.47 16.21
N LYS A 165 -5.52 -6.58 16.62
CA LYS A 165 -5.80 -7.20 17.93
C LYS A 165 -5.45 -6.33 19.14
N THR A 166 -4.30 -5.66 19.13
CA THR A 166 -3.75 -4.98 20.32
C THR A 166 -4.12 -3.52 20.42
N MET A 167 -4.58 -2.89 19.32
CA MET A 167 -4.94 -1.47 19.25
C MET A 167 -6.39 -1.32 18.77
N PRO A 168 -7.39 -1.65 19.60
CA PRO A 168 -8.80 -1.71 19.18
C PRO A 168 -9.41 -0.36 18.76
N LYS A 169 -8.77 0.76 19.12
CA LYS A 169 -9.20 2.11 18.75
C LYS A 169 -8.61 2.61 17.42
N ALA A 170 -7.51 2.02 16.96
CA ALA A 170 -6.88 2.42 15.70
C ALA A 170 -7.77 2.02 14.51
N GLN A 171 -8.11 2.99 13.66
CA GLN A 171 -9.00 2.78 12.51
C GLN A 171 -8.26 2.27 11.26
N GLY A 172 -6.93 2.18 11.32
CA GLY A 172 -6.11 1.73 10.20
C GLY A 172 -4.63 1.94 10.42
N LEU A 173 -3.88 1.85 9.33
CA LEU A 173 -2.44 2.02 9.24
C LEU A 173 -2.14 3.22 8.33
N HIS A 174 -1.09 3.97 8.65
CA HIS A 174 -0.60 5.11 7.87
C HIS A 174 0.91 5.00 7.64
N TRP A 175 1.36 5.17 6.40
CA TRP A 175 2.79 5.15 6.04
C TRP A 175 3.07 6.06 4.83
N MET A 176 4.35 6.27 4.53
CA MET A 176 4.80 6.87 3.27
C MET A 176 4.97 5.76 2.24
N SER A 177 4.41 5.91 1.04
CA SER A 177 4.54 4.92 -0.04
C SER A 177 6.00 4.55 -0.26
N VAL A 178 6.27 3.26 -0.43
CA VAL A 178 7.63 2.77 -0.73
C VAL A 178 8.03 3.14 -2.17
N ARG A 179 7.03 3.27 -3.06
CA ARG A 179 7.20 3.53 -4.49
C ARG A 179 7.27 5.02 -4.79
N ASP A 180 6.51 5.82 -4.05
CA ASP A 180 6.57 7.27 -4.08
C ASP A 180 6.64 7.81 -2.65
N ASN A 181 7.86 7.87 -2.09
CA ASN A 181 8.07 8.27 -0.70
C ASN A 181 7.68 9.72 -0.36
N THR A 182 7.18 10.47 -1.35
CA THR A 182 6.56 11.78 -1.17
C THR A 182 5.05 11.69 -0.88
N CYS A 183 4.43 10.53 -1.08
CA CYS A 183 3.00 10.32 -0.91
C CYS A 183 2.67 9.51 0.35
N GLU A 184 1.70 10.02 1.13
CA GLU A 184 1.10 9.26 2.24
C GLU A 184 0.11 8.21 1.72
N VAL A 185 0.05 7.06 2.38
CA VAL A 185 -0.84 5.95 2.08
C VAL A 185 -1.47 5.44 3.37
N VAL A 186 -2.72 5.02 3.26
CA VAL A 186 -3.47 4.41 4.36
C VAL A 186 -4.05 3.06 3.97
N MET A 187 -4.19 2.19 4.96
CA MET A 187 -5.10 1.04 4.92
C MET A 187 -6.05 1.16 6.10
N LEU A 188 -7.36 1.14 5.86
CA LEU A 188 -8.37 1.30 6.90
C LEU A 188 -9.09 -0.02 7.19
N PHE A 189 -9.42 -0.25 8.46
CA PHE A 189 -10.18 -1.42 8.94
C PHE A 189 -11.68 -1.13 8.89
N GLY A 190 -12.40 -1.77 7.98
CA GLY A 190 -13.81 -1.46 7.71
C GLY A 190 -14.76 -1.74 8.87
N ASP A 191 -14.41 -2.66 9.77
CA ASP A 191 -15.16 -2.93 11.00
C ASP A 191 -15.02 -1.83 12.07
N ARG A 192 -14.14 -0.85 11.87
CA ARG A 192 -13.88 0.28 12.78
C ARG A 192 -14.28 1.63 12.21
N LEU A 193 -14.73 1.66 10.96
CA LEU A 193 -15.21 2.88 10.32
C LEU A 193 -16.74 2.94 10.39
N LYS A 194 -17.23 4.11 10.76
CA LYS A 194 -18.65 4.48 10.65
C LYS A 194 -18.91 4.98 9.24
N SER A 195 -20.18 4.97 8.82
CA SER A 195 -20.61 5.42 7.48
C SER A 195 -20.21 6.85 7.14
N ASN A 196 -20.01 7.73 8.13
CA ASN A 196 -19.58 9.10 7.91
C ASN A 196 -18.05 9.28 7.84
N ASN A 197 -17.25 8.26 8.18
CA ASN A 197 -15.79 8.36 8.16
C ASN A 197 -15.19 8.35 6.76
N ILE A 198 -15.92 7.80 5.78
CA ILE A 198 -15.51 7.70 4.38
C ILE A 198 -16.70 8.05 3.49
N GLN A 199 -16.50 8.96 2.54
CA GLN A 199 -17.55 9.35 1.60
C GLN A 199 -17.02 9.30 0.17
N ASP A 200 -17.90 8.88 -0.74
CA ASP A 200 -17.65 8.94 -2.17
C ASP A 200 -17.84 10.37 -2.66
N GLU A 201 -16.80 10.96 -3.25
CA GLU A 201 -16.87 12.29 -3.82
C GLU A 201 -17.53 12.31 -5.21
N ARG A 202 -18.00 11.14 -5.70
CA ARG A 202 -18.65 10.95 -6.99
C ARG A 202 -17.77 11.39 -8.16
N ASP A 203 -16.47 11.24 -7.98
CA ASP A 203 -15.43 11.55 -8.96
C ASP A 203 -14.57 10.30 -9.16
N SER A 204 -15.15 9.36 -9.92
CA SER A 204 -14.51 8.14 -10.36
C SER A 204 -14.34 8.18 -11.86
N LYS A 205 -13.10 8.00 -12.33
CA LYS A 205 -12.79 7.99 -13.76
C LYS A 205 -11.95 6.78 -14.09
N HIS A 206 -12.22 6.19 -15.25
CA HIS A 206 -11.42 5.08 -15.77
C HIS A 206 -9.95 5.52 -15.88
N VAL A 207 -9.00 4.60 -15.60
CA VAL A 207 -7.57 4.95 -15.55
C VAL A 207 -7.04 5.53 -16.86
N ILE A 208 -7.69 5.24 -18.00
CA ILE A 208 -7.37 5.81 -19.32
C ILE A 208 -7.26 7.34 -19.31
N HIS A 209 -7.96 8.03 -18.42
CA HIS A 209 -7.91 9.49 -18.30
C HIS A 209 -6.67 10.02 -17.56
N TYR A 210 -5.78 9.15 -17.09
CA TYR A 210 -4.59 9.49 -16.29
C TYR A 210 -3.28 9.02 -16.95
N GLU A 211 -3.28 8.88 -18.28
CA GLU A 211 -2.10 8.49 -19.05
C GLU A 211 -0.94 9.49 -18.87
N ALA A 212 -1.22 10.78 -18.80
CA ALA A 212 -0.20 11.82 -18.62
C ALA A 212 0.50 11.70 -17.25
N GLU A 213 -0.26 11.46 -16.18
CA GLU A 213 0.28 11.24 -14.84
C GLU A 213 1.10 9.94 -14.78
N LEU A 214 0.64 8.88 -15.45
CA LEU A 214 1.38 7.63 -15.58
C LEU A 214 2.70 7.84 -16.31
N MET A 215 2.69 8.55 -17.44
CA MET A 215 3.91 8.83 -18.21
C MET A 215 4.93 9.64 -17.40
N THR A 216 4.47 10.62 -16.62
CA THR A 216 5.34 11.39 -15.71
C THR A 216 5.98 10.48 -14.66
N LEU A 217 5.21 9.56 -14.08
CA LEU A 217 5.72 8.56 -13.13
C LEU A 217 6.75 7.62 -13.76
N LEU A 218 6.52 7.19 -14.99
CA LEU A 218 7.45 6.30 -15.70
C LEU A 218 8.76 7.02 -16.04
N ASP A 219 8.70 8.29 -16.46
CA ASP A 219 9.89 9.11 -16.70
C ASP A 219 10.75 9.24 -15.43
N ASP A 220 10.14 9.54 -14.29
CA ASP A 220 10.84 9.58 -12.99
C ASP A 220 11.48 8.23 -12.61
N LEU A 221 10.88 7.11 -13.05
CA LEU A 221 11.40 5.75 -12.85
C LEU A 221 12.47 5.36 -13.88
N GLY A 222 12.73 6.18 -14.90
CA GLY A 222 13.56 5.80 -16.05
C GLY A 222 12.97 4.64 -16.86
N ALA A 223 11.65 4.49 -16.81
CA ALA A 223 10.85 3.48 -17.49
C ALA A 223 10.05 4.11 -18.64
N SER A 224 9.45 3.28 -19.49
CA SER A 224 8.63 3.74 -20.61
C SER A 224 7.37 2.89 -20.76
N LEU A 225 6.48 3.30 -21.66
CA LEU A 225 5.42 2.42 -22.15
C LEU A 225 6.02 1.31 -23.04
N ALA A 226 5.40 0.14 -23.04
CA ALA A 226 5.70 -0.90 -24.01
C ALA A 226 5.24 -0.47 -25.41
N GLY A 227 6.09 -0.68 -26.42
CA GLY A 227 5.75 -0.40 -27.83
C GLY A 227 5.72 1.09 -28.22
N ALA A 228 6.24 1.98 -27.36
CA ALA A 228 6.52 3.38 -27.71
C ALA A 228 7.76 3.53 -28.61
#